data_AF-A0AB74UNL5-F1
#
_entry.id   AF-A0AB74UNL5-F1
#
_cell.length_a   1.000
_cell.length_b   1.000
_cell.length_c   1.000
_cell.angle_alpha   90.00
_cell.angle_beta   90.00
_cell.angle_gamma   90.00
#
_symmetry.space_group_name_H-M   'P 1'
#
loop_
_entity.id
_entity.type
_entity.pdbx_description
1 polymer ?
#
loop_
_entity_poly.entity_id
_entity_poly.type
_entity_poly.pdbx_seq_one_letter_code
_entity_poly.pdbx_strand_id
1 'polypeptide(L)'
;MIQGCENPQVEARARRAPQVSYRMAEVATLLEAPGTLAVLGFDPAVPSGDDPRHLQVALASTDAPAPLELWQVDAPVRCGMEGALRWSTGGGWLFAAVELDEREHGGARATAKQAYDLLHRFVAGRDARHVLRVWNYIGAINDGEGDAERYKRFCEGRAAGMGDFFAEGFPAATAIGHLAAEHRLQVYLLAGEQAGHRVENPRQVSAWRYPRQYGPTPPSFARAMLLPARDTLAISGTAAVVGHASAHHDNLDAQLEETLTNLDALLASADMRAGFDTHSPLKVYLRHDGDAPRVRDALRQRLPGVPLLLLHGDICRRELLVEIDGWRYV
;
A
#
# COMPACT_ATOMS: atom_id res chain seq x y z
N MET A 1 -34.00 -11.51 -46.26
CA MET A 1 -33.50 -10.38 -45.46
C MET A 1 -32.99 -10.96 -44.16
N ILE A 2 -31.67 -10.89 -43.95
CA ILE A 2 -30.96 -11.57 -42.87
C ILE A 2 -31.18 -10.76 -41.58
N GLN A 3 -31.72 -11.42 -40.55
CA GLN A 3 -31.78 -10.91 -39.18
C GLN A 3 -30.35 -10.74 -38.66
N GLY A 4 -29.98 -9.50 -38.33
CA GLY A 4 -28.76 -9.21 -37.59
C GLY A 4 -28.95 -9.61 -36.12
N CYS A 5 -28.25 -10.65 -35.69
CA CYS A 5 -28.02 -10.90 -34.27
C CYS A 5 -27.08 -9.81 -33.75
N GLU A 6 -27.61 -8.82 -33.05
CA GLU A 6 -26.82 -8.00 -32.14
C GLU A 6 -26.40 -8.88 -30.97
N ASN A 7 -25.10 -9.20 -30.89
CA ASN A 7 -24.51 -9.81 -29.71
C ASN A 7 -24.56 -8.75 -28.59
N PRO A 8 -25.30 -8.96 -27.49
CA PRO A 8 -25.11 -8.11 -26.33
C PRO A 8 -23.70 -8.37 -25.83
N GLN A 9 -22.84 -7.35 -25.87
CA GLN A 9 -21.57 -7.37 -25.15
C GLN A 9 -21.93 -7.62 -23.68
N VAL A 10 -21.72 -8.85 -23.21
CA VAL A 10 -21.82 -9.18 -21.80
C VAL A 10 -20.74 -8.35 -21.13
N GLU A 11 -21.12 -7.24 -20.49
CA GLU A 11 -20.22 -6.51 -19.60
C GLU A 11 -19.64 -7.53 -18.63
N ALA A 12 -18.32 -7.75 -18.71
CA ALA A 12 -17.64 -8.70 -17.86
C ALA A 12 -17.89 -8.26 -16.40
N ARG A 13 -18.64 -9.08 -15.66
CA ARG A 13 -19.00 -8.79 -14.28
C ARG A 13 -17.73 -8.48 -13.49
N ALA A 14 -17.71 -7.32 -12.84
CA ALA A 14 -16.56 -6.89 -12.07
C ALA A 14 -16.16 -7.94 -11.03
N ARG A 15 -14.86 -8.23 -10.94
CA ARG A 15 -14.31 -9.21 -10.00
C ARG A 15 -14.41 -8.64 -8.58
N ARG A 16 -14.86 -9.46 -7.62
CA ARG A 16 -14.76 -9.12 -6.19
C ARG A 16 -13.31 -8.90 -5.82
N ALA A 17 -13.06 -7.94 -4.96
CA ALA A 17 -11.74 -7.66 -4.42
C ALA A 17 -11.13 -8.89 -3.71
N PRO A 18 -9.79 -9.03 -3.69
CA PRO A 18 -9.15 -9.99 -2.80
C PRO A 18 -9.52 -9.69 -1.35
N GLN A 19 -9.86 -10.72 -0.58
CA GLN A 19 -10.11 -10.57 0.85
C GLN A 19 -8.79 -10.47 1.60
N VAL A 20 -8.58 -9.35 2.28
CA VAL A 20 -7.41 -9.11 3.13
C VAL A 20 -7.79 -9.33 4.59
N SER A 21 -6.91 -9.98 5.36
CA SER A 21 -7.15 -10.24 6.77
C SER A 21 -5.88 -10.51 7.56
N TYR A 22 -5.93 -10.25 8.87
CA TYR A 22 -4.85 -10.61 9.80
C TYR A 22 -5.08 -12.00 10.39
N ARG A 23 -4.02 -12.81 10.47
CA ARG A 23 -4.07 -14.21 10.90
C ARG A 23 -2.93 -14.53 11.87
N MET A 24 -3.28 -15.19 12.98
CA MET A 24 -2.33 -15.84 13.87
C MET A 24 -2.21 -17.30 13.45
N ALA A 25 -1.31 -17.58 12.51
CA ALA A 25 -1.07 -18.93 11.99
C ALA A 25 0.35 -19.02 11.41
N GLU A 26 0.81 -20.25 11.17
CA GLU A 26 2.06 -20.50 10.48
C GLU A 26 1.96 -20.16 8.98
N VAL A 27 3.05 -19.65 8.41
CA VAL A 27 3.13 -19.28 6.99
C VAL A 27 2.75 -20.47 6.09
N ALA A 28 3.25 -21.67 6.39
CA ALA A 28 2.97 -22.89 5.61
C ALA A 28 1.47 -23.17 5.52
N THR A 29 0.76 -23.09 6.65
CA THR A 29 -0.69 -23.28 6.72
C THR A 29 -1.46 -22.28 5.85
N LEU A 30 -1.03 -21.01 5.85
CA LEU A 30 -1.68 -19.98 5.04
C LEU A 30 -1.38 -20.15 3.54
N LEU A 31 -0.19 -20.62 3.18
CA LEU A 31 0.18 -20.89 1.79
C LEU A 31 -0.56 -22.09 1.18
N GLU A 32 -0.97 -23.06 2.00
CA GLU A 32 -1.80 -24.20 1.61
C GLU A 32 -3.29 -23.84 1.48
N ALA A 33 -3.72 -22.72 2.07
CA ALA A 33 -5.11 -22.29 2.00
C ALA A 33 -5.53 -22.00 0.55
N PRO A 34 -6.73 -22.44 0.11
CA PRO A 34 -7.23 -22.15 -1.22
C PRO A 34 -7.28 -20.65 -1.49
N GLY A 35 -6.88 -20.27 -2.71
CA GLY A 35 -6.98 -18.88 -3.14
C GLY A 35 -5.93 -17.94 -2.54
N THR A 36 -4.94 -18.43 -1.80
CA THR A 36 -3.89 -17.57 -1.24
C THR A 36 -3.08 -16.89 -2.34
N LEU A 37 -3.32 -15.58 -2.47
CA LEU A 37 -2.63 -14.70 -3.40
C LEU A 37 -1.32 -14.21 -2.77
N ALA A 38 -1.35 -13.75 -1.52
CA ALA A 38 -0.15 -13.30 -0.82
C ALA A 38 -0.24 -13.56 0.69
N VAL A 39 0.91 -13.79 1.30
CA VAL A 39 1.11 -13.85 2.76
C VAL A 39 2.21 -12.87 3.11
N LEU A 40 1.90 -11.84 3.88
CA LEU A 40 2.85 -10.81 4.30
C LEU A 40 3.15 -10.97 5.79
N GLY A 41 4.43 -11.07 6.12
CA GLY A 41 4.90 -11.04 7.50
C GLY A 41 5.51 -9.69 7.87
N PHE A 42 5.55 -9.40 9.17
CA PHE A 42 5.99 -8.12 9.74
C PHE A 42 6.93 -8.36 10.93
N ASP A 43 7.87 -9.28 10.74
CA ASP A 43 8.97 -9.53 11.66
C ASP A 43 10.30 -9.42 10.88
N PRO A 44 11.08 -8.34 11.08
CA PRO A 44 12.32 -8.14 10.32
C PRO A 44 13.41 -9.15 10.69
N ALA A 45 13.27 -9.91 11.79
CA ALA A 45 14.19 -10.97 12.15
C ALA A 45 13.93 -12.27 11.36
N VAL A 46 12.76 -12.39 10.73
CA VAL A 46 12.37 -13.57 9.94
C VAL A 46 12.70 -13.32 8.46
N PRO A 47 13.49 -14.20 7.81
CA PRO A 47 13.72 -14.08 6.37
C PRO A 47 12.44 -14.40 5.58
N SER A 48 12.29 -13.76 4.41
CA SER A 48 11.27 -14.19 3.45
C SER A 48 11.51 -15.65 3.07
N GLY A 49 10.43 -16.43 3.00
CA GLY A 49 10.50 -17.80 2.49
C GLY A 49 10.68 -17.87 0.98
N ASP A 50 10.92 -19.08 0.47
CA ASP A 50 11.12 -19.35 -0.96
C ASP A 50 9.81 -19.33 -1.77
N ASP A 51 8.64 -19.43 -1.11
CA ASP A 51 7.36 -19.34 -1.81
C ASP A 51 7.16 -17.92 -2.36
N PRO A 52 6.90 -17.73 -3.67
CA PRO A 52 6.77 -16.40 -4.26
C PRO A 52 5.59 -15.57 -3.73
N ARG A 53 4.63 -16.22 -3.07
CA ARG A 53 3.48 -15.59 -2.42
C ARG A 53 3.81 -15.04 -1.03
N HIS A 54 4.91 -15.46 -0.43
CA HIS A 54 5.33 -15.00 0.89
C HIS A 54 6.33 -13.84 0.77
N LEU A 55 6.07 -12.76 1.51
CA LEU A 55 6.98 -11.62 1.63
C LEU A 55 7.08 -11.17 3.09
N GLN A 56 8.28 -11.14 3.64
CA GLN A 56 8.55 -10.49 4.93
C GLN A 56 8.78 -9.00 4.70
N VAL A 57 7.77 -8.19 5.02
CA VAL A 57 7.87 -6.74 4.97
C VAL A 57 8.83 -6.28 6.05
N ALA A 58 9.73 -5.37 5.70
CA ALA A 58 10.83 -4.90 6.52
C ALA A 58 10.44 -4.13 7.80
N LEU A 59 9.18 -4.19 8.23
CA LEU A 59 8.65 -3.50 9.40
C LEU A 59 8.48 -4.48 10.56
N ALA A 60 8.64 -3.97 11.78
CA ALA A 60 8.35 -4.70 13.00
C ALA A 60 6.92 -4.44 13.46
N SER A 61 6.16 -5.52 13.68
CA SER A 61 4.94 -5.48 14.45
C SER A 61 5.23 -5.12 15.91
N THR A 62 4.36 -4.28 16.48
CA THR A 62 4.37 -3.97 17.92
C THR A 62 3.75 -5.11 18.75
N ASP A 63 3.00 -6.01 18.11
CA ASP A 63 2.45 -7.23 18.70
C ASP A 63 3.43 -8.40 18.57
N ALA A 64 3.51 -9.24 19.61
CA ALA A 64 4.26 -10.49 19.63
C ALA A 64 3.35 -11.65 20.11
N PRO A 65 3.14 -12.72 19.32
CA PRO A 65 3.64 -12.89 17.95
C PRO A 65 3.00 -11.91 16.96
N ALA A 66 3.74 -11.55 15.92
CA ALA A 66 3.25 -10.70 14.84
C ALA A 66 2.19 -11.45 14.00
N PRO A 67 1.02 -10.86 13.71
CA PRO A 67 0.08 -11.48 12.77
C PRO A 67 0.63 -11.44 11.35
N LEU A 68 0.22 -12.43 10.55
CA LEU A 68 0.42 -12.41 9.10
C LEU A 68 -0.77 -11.72 8.42
N GLU A 69 -0.51 -10.92 7.38
CA GLU A 69 -1.55 -10.42 6.49
C GLU A 69 -1.73 -11.38 5.32
N LEU A 70 -2.94 -11.92 5.19
CA LEU A 70 -3.31 -12.88 4.18
C LEU A 70 -4.23 -12.22 3.15
N TRP A 71 -3.90 -12.37 1.87
CA TRP A 71 -4.74 -11.97 0.74
C TRP A 71 -5.28 -13.21 0.03
N GLN A 72 -6.60 -13.31 -0.09
CA GLN A 72 -7.27 -14.45 -0.72
C GLN A 72 -8.18 -14.03 -1.87
N VAL A 73 -8.26 -14.87 -2.90
CA VAL A 73 -9.17 -14.74 -4.03
C VAL A 73 -10.00 -16.00 -4.21
N ASP A 74 -11.21 -15.88 -4.75
CA ASP A 74 -12.11 -17.01 -5.03
C ASP A 74 -11.74 -17.76 -6.33
N ALA A 75 -10.46 -18.11 -6.49
CA ALA A 75 -9.94 -18.80 -7.67
C ALA A 75 -8.61 -19.52 -7.38
N PRO A 76 -8.24 -20.54 -8.17
CA PRO A 76 -6.89 -21.10 -8.13
C PRO A 76 -5.82 -20.03 -8.39
N VAL A 77 -4.72 -20.10 -7.65
CA VAL A 77 -3.59 -19.16 -7.76
C VAL A 77 -2.40 -19.85 -8.39
N ARG A 78 -1.76 -19.18 -9.34
CA ARG A 78 -0.45 -19.52 -9.91
C ARG A 78 0.58 -18.53 -9.41
N CYS A 79 1.83 -18.95 -9.21
CA CYS A 79 2.89 -18.06 -8.74
C CYS A 79 4.23 -18.39 -9.40
N GLY A 80 5.19 -17.48 -9.27
CA GLY A 80 6.54 -17.66 -9.81
C GLY A 80 7.48 -16.52 -9.44
N MET A 81 8.75 -16.69 -9.83
CA MET A 81 9.79 -15.66 -9.69
C MET A 81 10.45 -15.39 -11.04
N GLU A 82 10.85 -14.13 -11.27
CA GLU A 82 11.64 -13.69 -12.42
C GLU A 82 12.70 -12.70 -11.93
N GLY A 83 13.93 -13.19 -11.75
CA GLY A 83 14.99 -12.41 -11.10
C GLY A 83 14.58 -12.00 -9.67
N ALA A 84 14.61 -10.70 -9.39
CA ALA A 84 14.19 -10.14 -8.09
C ALA A 84 12.66 -10.04 -7.92
N LEU A 85 11.89 -10.31 -8.98
CA LEU A 85 10.44 -10.16 -8.96
C LEU A 85 9.77 -11.46 -8.52
N ARG A 86 8.92 -11.39 -7.50
CA ARG A 86 8.03 -12.48 -7.08
C ARG A 86 6.59 -12.10 -7.38
N TRP A 87 5.78 -13.07 -7.80
CA TRP A 87 4.42 -12.79 -8.22
C TRP A 87 3.47 -13.96 -8.00
N SER A 88 2.19 -13.63 -7.94
CA SER A 88 1.09 -14.60 -7.94
C SER A 88 -0.16 -14.01 -8.60
N THR A 89 -0.96 -14.86 -9.23
CA THR A 89 -2.16 -14.44 -9.94
C THR A 89 -3.27 -15.48 -9.85
N GLY A 90 -4.49 -15.00 -9.68
CA GLY A 90 -5.71 -15.81 -9.62
C GLY A 90 -6.93 -14.90 -9.63
N GLY A 91 -8.03 -15.35 -10.25
CA GLY A 91 -9.31 -14.65 -10.21
C GLY A 91 -9.32 -13.26 -10.86
N GLY A 92 -8.40 -12.98 -11.79
CA GLY A 92 -8.24 -11.67 -12.43
C GLY A 92 -7.40 -10.67 -11.62
N TRP A 93 -6.73 -11.14 -10.57
CA TRP A 93 -5.87 -10.35 -9.70
C TRP A 93 -4.40 -10.77 -9.83
N LEU A 94 -3.51 -9.82 -9.58
CA LEU A 94 -2.06 -9.99 -9.58
C LEU A 94 -1.47 -9.34 -8.34
N PHE A 95 -0.73 -10.13 -7.56
CA PHE A 95 0.26 -9.62 -6.62
C PHE A 95 1.64 -9.69 -7.27
N ALA A 96 2.41 -8.62 -7.16
CA ALA A 96 3.81 -8.59 -7.60
C ALA A 96 4.65 -7.79 -6.60
N ALA A 97 5.85 -8.26 -6.31
CA ALA A 97 6.78 -7.61 -5.41
C ALA A 97 8.22 -7.68 -5.92
N VAL A 98 9.00 -6.66 -5.61
CA VAL A 98 10.45 -6.59 -5.80
C VAL A 98 11.10 -6.17 -4.49
N GLU A 99 12.24 -6.78 -4.18
CA GLU A 99 13.13 -6.39 -3.09
C GLU A 99 14.51 -6.18 -3.70
N LEU A 100 15.07 -4.99 -3.54
CA LEU A 100 16.36 -4.60 -4.12
C LEU A 100 17.27 -4.00 -3.05
N ASP A 101 18.57 -4.23 -3.20
CA ASP A 101 19.61 -3.60 -2.40
C ASP A 101 20.16 -2.37 -3.12
N GLU A 102 20.06 -1.20 -2.49
CA GLU A 102 20.50 0.06 -3.06
C GLU A 102 22.00 0.11 -3.37
N ARG A 103 22.81 -0.71 -2.70
CA ARG A 103 24.26 -0.82 -2.94
C ARG A 103 24.57 -1.39 -4.33
N GLU A 104 23.66 -2.19 -4.88
CA GLU A 104 23.82 -2.82 -6.19
C GLU A 104 23.34 -1.93 -7.34
N HIS A 105 22.63 -0.85 -7.04
CA HIS A 105 21.92 -0.05 -8.04
C HIS A 105 22.30 1.44 -8.03
N GLY A 106 23.23 1.89 -7.19
CA GLY A 106 23.69 3.28 -7.17
C GLY A 106 22.86 4.21 -6.26
N GLY A 107 22.31 3.65 -5.17
CA GLY A 107 21.58 4.38 -4.13
C GLY A 107 20.07 4.52 -4.37
N ALA A 108 19.37 5.11 -3.41
CA ALA A 108 17.90 5.20 -3.36
C ALA A 108 17.22 5.60 -4.68
N ARG A 109 17.70 6.67 -5.34
CA ARG A 109 17.10 7.17 -6.60
C ARG A 109 17.18 6.15 -7.73
N ALA A 110 18.37 5.59 -7.97
CA ALA A 110 18.57 4.66 -9.08
C ALA A 110 17.90 3.30 -8.80
N THR A 111 17.87 2.88 -7.55
CA THR A 111 17.16 1.67 -7.10
C THR A 111 15.65 1.80 -7.26
N ALA A 112 15.07 2.94 -6.87
CA ALA A 112 13.65 3.21 -7.07
C ALA A 112 13.28 3.25 -8.56
N LYS A 113 14.16 3.82 -9.40
CA LYS A 113 13.99 3.77 -10.87
C LYS A 113 13.97 2.32 -11.37
N GLN A 114 14.92 1.50 -10.93
CA GLN A 114 15.02 0.10 -11.34
C GLN A 114 13.79 -0.71 -10.88
N ALA A 115 13.37 -0.55 -9.63
CA ALA A 115 12.20 -1.24 -9.08
C ALA A 115 10.92 -0.94 -9.88
N TYR A 116 10.66 0.34 -10.16
CA TYR A 116 9.47 0.75 -10.90
C TYR A 116 9.55 0.36 -12.38
N ASP A 117 10.73 0.37 -13.01
CA ASP A 117 10.91 -0.13 -14.38
C ASP A 117 10.66 -1.64 -14.49
N LEU A 118 11.16 -2.43 -13.54
CA LEU A 118 10.91 -3.88 -13.47
C LEU A 118 9.42 -4.18 -13.31
N LEU A 119 8.76 -3.54 -12.35
CA LEU A 119 7.32 -3.73 -12.10
C LEU A 119 6.49 -3.27 -13.30
N HIS A 120 6.84 -2.13 -13.92
CA HIS A 120 6.14 -1.63 -15.10
C HIS A 120 6.20 -2.62 -16.26
N ARG A 121 7.42 -3.03 -16.67
CA ARG A 121 7.62 -3.99 -17.77
C ARG A 121 6.89 -5.31 -17.51
N PHE A 122 6.91 -5.77 -16.27
CA PHE A 122 6.28 -7.01 -15.87
C PHE A 122 4.74 -6.94 -15.93
N VAL A 123 4.14 -5.86 -15.45
CA VAL A 123 2.68 -5.70 -15.40
C VAL A 123 2.10 -5.36 -16.78
N ALA A 124 2.82 -4.59 -17.60
CA ALA A 124 2.36 -4.16 -18.93
C ALA A 124 2.03 -5.33 -19.88
N GLY A 125 2.71 -6.48 -19.72
CA GLY A 125 2.50 -7.67 -20.53
C GLY A 125 1.40 -8.62 -20.04
N ARG A 126 0.59 -8.25 -19.04
CA ARG A 126 -0.37 -9.13 -18.37
C ARG A 126 -1.82 -8.68 -18.51
N ASP A 127 -2.75 -9.63 -18.35
CA ASP A 127 -4.19 -9.31 -18.35
C ASP A 127 -4.53 -8.36 -17.18
N ALA A 128 -4.03 -8.70 -15.98
CA ALA A 128 -4.13 -7.88 -14.78
C ALA A 128 -3.10 -6.72 -14.78
N ARG A 129 -3.27 -5.80 -15.73
CA ARG A 129 -2.36 -4.65 -15.95
C ARG A 129 -2.73 -3.39 -15.17
N HIS A 130 -3.95 -3.30 -14.65
CA HIS A 130 -4.39 -2.09 -13.96
C HIS A 130 -3.92 -2.13 -12.51
N VAL A 131 -2.89 -1.36 -12.18
CA VAL A 131 -2.39 -1.25 -10.81
C VAL A 131 -3.36 -0.43 -9.97
N LEU A 132 -3.77 -1.00 -8.84
CA LEU A 132 -4.82 -0.44 -7.99
C LEU A 132 -4.25 0.05 -6.66
N ARG A 133 -3.18 -0.60 -6.18
CA ARG A 133 -2.58 -0.32 -4.88
C ARG A 133 -1.09 -0.66 -4.88
N VAL A 134 -0.25 0.21 -4.30
CA VAL A 134 1.21 0.03 -4.21
C VAL A 134 1.71 0.34 -2.81
N TRP A 135 2.64 -0.45 -2.30
CA TRP A 135 3.35 -0.19 -1.04
C TRP A 135 4.83 -0.08 -1.29
N ASN A 136 5.46 0.87 -0.61
CA ASN A 136 6.89 1.16 -0.72
C ASN A 136 7.47 1.19 0.69
N TYR A 137 8.44 0.34 0.96
CA TYR A 137 9.17 0.35 2.23
C TYR A 137 10.63 0.69 1.96
N ILE A 138 11.10 1.77 2.59
CA ILE A 138 12.36 2.43 2.26
C ILE A 138 13.22 2.44 3.52
N GLY A 139 14.43 1.88 3.49
CA GLY A 139 15.34 1.98 4.62
C GLY A 139 15.73 3.43 4.92
N ALA A 140 15.69 3.82 6.19
CA ALA A 140 16.02 5.17 6.67
C ALA A 140 15.36 6.29 5.83
N ILE A 141 14.03 6.25 5.67
CA ILE A 141 13.29 7.11 4.74
C ILE A 141 13.56 8.62 4.88
N ASN A 142 13.84 9.09 6.10
CA ASN A 142 14.06 10.51 6.37
C ASN A 142 15.54 10.94 6.32
N ASP A 143 16.49 10.01 6.14
CA ASP A 143 17.91 10.35 6.19
C ASP A 143 18.34 11.26 5.03
N GLY A 144 19.24 12.20 5.32
CA GLY A 144 19.65 13.27 4.40
C GLY A 144 18.94 14.61 4.64
N GLU A 145 19.55 15.68 4.14
CA GLU A 145 19.09 17.06 4.32
C GLU A 145 18.62 17.68 3.00
N GLY A 146 17.65 18.58 3.07
CA GLY A 146 17.13 19.26 1.88
C GLY A 146 16.62 18.27 0.83
N ASP A 147 17.06 18.39 -0.42
CA ASP A 147 16.70 17.46 -1.50
C ASP A 147 17.48 16.13 -1.45
N ALA A 148 18.48 16.01 -0.58
CA ALA A 148 19.22 14.76 -0.39
C ALA A 148 18.46 13.76 0.50
N GLU A 149 17.35 14.16 1.14
CA GLU A 149 16.47 13.28 1.90
C GLU A 149 16.08 12.05 1.06
N ARG A 150 16.24 10.85 1.63
CA ARG A 150 16.05 9.57 0.94
C ARG A 150 14.65 9.42 0.35
N TYR A 151 13.60 9.88 1.04
CA TYR A 151 12.24 9.91 0.48
C TYR A 151 12.12 10.74 -0.80
N LYS A 152 12.78 11.89 -0.87
CA LYS A 152 12.76 12.76 -2.06
C LYS A 152 13.51 12.12 -3.22
N ARG A 153 14.68 11.54 -2.95
CA ARG A 153 15.46 10.76 -3.92
C ARG A 153 14.67 9.56 -4.44
N PHE A 154 13.93 8.87 -3.57
CA PHE A 154 13.00 7.80 -3.95
C PHE A 154 11.90 8.33 -4.87
N CYS A 155 11.27 9.47 -4.55
CA CYS A 155 10.23 10.07 -5.39
C CYS A 155 10.74 10.41 -6.79
N GLU A 156 11.95 10.97 -6.92
CA GLU A 156 12.60 11.20 -8.21
C GLU A 156 12.84 9.90 -8.99
N GLY A 157 13.35 8.87 -8.30
CA GLY A 157 13.63 7.57 -8.89
C GLY A 157 12.36 6.90 -9.40
N ARG A 158 11.31 6.87 -8.56
CA ARG A 158 9.99 6.37 -8.92
C ARG A 158 9.45 7.06 -10.17
N ALA A 159 9.49 8.40 -10.24
CA ALA A 159 9.04 9.14 -11.41
C ALA A 159 9.85 8.82 -12.67
N ALA A 160 11.17 8.65 -12.53
CA ALA A 160 12.03 8.26 -13.65
C ALA A 160 11.86 6.80 -14.09
N GLY A 161 11.36 5.93 -13.21
CA GLY A 161 11.17 4.49 -13.46
C GLY A 161 9.77 4.14 -13.92
N MET A 162 8.74 4.92 -13.55
CA MET A 162 7.36 4.58 -13.87
C MET A 162 7.02 4.72 -15.36
N GLY A 163 7.75 5.51 -16.16
CA GLY A 163 7.40 5.69 -17.58
C GLY A 163 5.94 6.10 -17.77
N ASP A 164 5.19 5.37 -18.61
CA ASP A 164 3.75 5.49 -18.84
C ASP A 164 2.88 4.56 -17.97
N PHE A 165 3.47 3.86 -16.99
CA PHE A 165 2.79 2.89 -16.13
C PHE A 165 1.52 3.44 -15.47
N PHE A 166 1.52 4.74 -15.13
CA PHE A 166 0.39 5.44 -14.52
C PHE A 166 -0.10 6.61 -15.37
N ALA A 167 0.03 6.54 -16.70
CA ALA A 167 -0.45 7.58 -17.62
C ALA A 167 -1.97 7.84 -17.46
N GLU A 168 -2.75 6.81 -17.12
CA GLU A 168 -4.19 6.93 -16.85
C GLU A 168 -4.52 7.43 -15.44
N GLY A 169 -3.50 7.65 -14.61
CA GLY A 169 -3.54 8.19 -13.26
C GLY A 169 -3.00 7.24 -12.20
N PHE A 170 -2.63 7.80 -11.03
CA PHE A 170 -1.90 7.07 -10.00
C PHE A 170 -2.77 6.12 -9.17
N PRO A 171 -2.22 4.96 -8.74
CA PRO A 171 -2.90 4.07 -7.80
C PRO A 171 -2.95 4.68 -6.40
N ALA A 172 -3.70 4.05 -5.49
CA ALA A 172 -3.50 4.28 -4.08
C ALA A 172 -2.07 3.84 -3.70
N ALA A 173 -1.34 4.58 -2.87
CA ALA A 173 -0.01 4.17 -2.41
C ALA A 173 0.27 4.43 -0.92
N THR A 174 1.22 3.67 -0.36
CA THR A 174 1.83 3.91 0.96
C THR A 174 3.34 3.95 0.79
N ALA A 175 4.01 4.82 1.56
CA ALA A 175 5.46 4.88 1.61
C ALA A 175 5.91 5.07 3.06
N ILE A 176 6.49 4.03 3.64
CA ILE A 176 6.90 3.99 5.05
C ILE A 176 8.38 3.63 5.14
N GLY A 177 9.06 4.30 6.05
CA GLY A 177 10.43 4.01 6.41
C GLY A 177 10.53 2.79 7.30
N HIS A 178 11.51 1.94 7.03
CA HIS A 178 11.80 0.83 7.90
C HIS A 178 13.18 0.95 8.56
N LEU A 179 13.33 0.33 9.73
CA LEU A 179 14.54 0.35 10.55
C LEU A 179 15.40 -0.92 10.42
N ALA A 180 15.05 -1.81 9.48
CA ALA A 180 15.88 -2.96 9.12
C ALA A 180 17.15 -2.53 8.34
N ALA A 181 17.56 -3.26 7.30
CA ALA A 181 18.74 -2.88 6.52
C ALA A 181 18.56 -1.54 5.80
N GLU A 182 19.37 -0.52 6.11
CA GLU A 182 19.27 0.85 5.59
C GLU A 182 19.12 0.93 4.06
N HIS A 183 19.78 0.03 3.33
CA HIS A 183 19.84 0.03 1.87
C HIS A 183 18.80 -0.88 1.21
N ARG A 184 17.83 -1.41 1.95
CA ARG A 184 16.77 -2.24 1.37
C ARG A 184 15.62 -1.36 0.87
N LEU A 185 15.17 -1.63 -0.36
CA LEU A 185 13.92 -1.13 -0.92
C LEU A 185 12.99 -2.31 -1.20
N GLN A 186 11.80 -2.28 -0.63
CA GLN A 186 10.72 -3.22 -0.99
C GLN A 186 9.59 -2.45 -1.66
N VAL A 187 9.13 -2.95 -2.80
CA VAL A 187 7.93 -2.43 -3.47
C VAL A 187 7.04 -3.61 -3.82
N TYR A 188 5.78 -3.57 -3.41
CA TYR A 188 4.78 -4.53 -3.87
C TYR A 188 3.48 -3.85 -4.29
N LEU A 189 2.72 -4.53 -5.14
CA LEU A 189 1.49 -4.00 -5.72
C LEU A 189 0.38 -5.04 -5.81
N LEU A 190 -0.85 -4.53 -5.87
CA LEU A 190 -2.03 -5.24 -6.34
C LEU A 190 -2.44 -4.64 -7.68
N ALA A 191 -2.60 -5.50 -8.70
CA ALA A 191 -3.18 -5.15 -9.98
C ALA A 191 -4.38 -6.06 -10.32
N GLY A 192 -5.25 -5.57 -11.19
CA GLY A 192 -6.44 -6.29 -11.66
C GLY A 192 -6.65 -6.16 -13.16
N GLU A 193 -7.53 -7.01 -13.71
CA GLU A 193 -7.95 -6.97 -15.12
C GLU A 193 -8.74 -5.70 -15.48
N GLN A 194 -9.29 -5.02 -14.48
CA GLN A 194 -10.12 -3.83 -14.64
C GLN A 194 -9.56 -2.68 -13.83
N ALA A 195 -9.66 -1.47 -14.39
CA ALA A 195 -9.31 -0.24 -13.70
C ALA A 195 -10.26 0.05 -12.53
N GLY A 196 -9.72 0.62 -11.46
CA GLY A 196 -10.49 1.16 -10.36
C GLY A 196 -10.80 2.65 -10.56
N HIS A 197 -11.53 3.23 -9.61
CA HIS A 197 -11.81 4.65 -9.56
C HIS A 197 -11.00 5.33 -8.46
N ARG A 198 -10.15 6.29 -8.84
CA ARG A 198 -9.37 7.08 -7.88
C ARG A 198 -10.29 7.96 -7.05
N VAL A 199 -10.04 8.00 -5.75
CA VAL A 199 -10.72 8.89 -4.82
C VAL A 199 -9.69 9.84 -4.23
N GLU A 200 -9.98 11.13 -4.27
CA GLU A 200 -9.18 12.17 -3.62
C GLU A 200 -9.90 12.67 -2.37
N ASN A 201 -9.15 13.30 -1.45
CA ASN A 201 -9.68 13.81 -0.20
C ASN A 201 -9.86 15.34 -0.31
N PRO A 202 -11.06 15.91 -0.12
CA PRO A 202 -11.32 17.34 -0.24
C PRO A 202 -10.53 18.18 0.78
N ARG A 203 -10.08 17.56 1.88
CA ARG A 203 -9.23 18.22 2.88
C ARG A 203 -7.76 18.27 2.49
N GLN A 204 -7.34 17.56 1.43
CA GLN A 204 -5.94 17.36 1.08
C GLN A 204 -5.69 17.71 -0.39
N VAL A 205 -4.63 18.47 -0.65
CA VAL A 205 -4.14 18.69 -2.02
C VAL A 205 -3.69 17.35 -2.60
N SER A 206 -3.99 17.06 -3.86
CA SER A 206 -3.49 15.86 -4.52
C SER A 206 -1.97 15.79 -4.45
N ALA A 207 -1.43 14.61 -4.14
CA ALA A 207 -0.01 14.48 -3.80
C ALA A 207 0.93 14.94 -4.94
N TRP A 208 0.54 14.69 -6.21
CA TRP A 208 1.29 15.11 -7.39
C TRP A 208 1.22 16.62 -7.68
N ARG A 209 0.48 17.38 -6.87
CA ARG A 209 0.38 18.84 -6.92
C ARG A 209 1.01 19.51 -5.69
N TYR A 210 1.73 18.75 -4.87
CA TYR A 210 2.43 19.30 -3.72
C TYR A 210 3.49 20.34 -4.13
N PRO A 211 3.69 21.40 -3.33
CA PRO A 211 4.68 22.42 -3.62
C PRO A 211 6.12 21.92 -3.49
N ARG A 212 7.04 22.65 -4.13
CA ARG A 212 8.48 22.34 -4.25
C ARG A 212 9.20 22.06 -2.93
N GLN A 213 8.70 22.57 -1.80
CA GLN A 213 9.28 22.33 -0.47
C GLN A 213 9.35 20.84 -0.11
N TYR A 214 8.49 19.99 -0.70
CA TYR A 214 8.46 18.55 -0.45
C TYR A 214 9.40 17.74 -1.36
N GLY A 215 10.21 18.42 -2.19
CA GLY A 215 11.24 17.82 -3.03
C GLY A 215 11.16 18.26 -4.49
N PRO A 216 12.18 17.91 -5.30
CA PRO A 216 12.23 18.28 -6.72
C PRO A 216 11.09 17.67 -7.53
N THR A 217 10.67 16.46 -7.14
CA THR A 217 9.58 15.71 -7.75
C THR A 217 8.54 15.40 -6.67
N PRO A 218 7.27 15.78 -6.87
CA PRO A 218 6.23 15.52 -5.88
C PRO A 218 5.89 14.02 -5.78
N PRO A 219 5.29 13.56 -4.67
CA PRO A 219 4.79 12.20 -4.59
C PRO A 219 3.67 11.93 -5.61
N SER A 220 3.51 10.68 -6.05
CA SER A 220 2.60 10.31 -7.14
C SER A 220 1.66 9.18 -6.74
N PHE A 221 0.55 9.52 -6.09
CA PHE A 221 -0.46 8.56 -5.61
C PHE A 221 -1.83 9.22 -5.40
N ALA A 222 -2.90 8.45 -5.56
CA ALA A 222 -4.27 8.83 -5.20
C ALA A 222 -4.57 8.58 -3.72
N ARG A 223 -5.48 9.32 -3.09
CA ARG A 223 -5.81 9.13 -1.66
C ARG A 223 -6.48 7.80 -1.35
N ALA A 224 -7.24 7.27 -2.29
CA ALA A 224 -7.69 5.89 -2.29
C ALA A 224 -8.02 5.41 -3.71
N MET A 225 -8.28 4.11 -3.82
CA MET A 225 -8.75 3.46 -5.05
C MET A 225 -10.00 2.63 -4.73
N LEU A 226 -11.14 3.03 -5.27
CA LEU A 226 -12.35 2.21 -5.27
C LEU A 226 -12.18 1.11 -6.30
N LEU A 227 -12.22 -0.15 -5.87
CA LEU A 227 -11.98 -1.30 -6.73
C LEU A 227 -13.13 -1.52 -7.73
N PRO A 228 -12.91 -2.27 -8.83
CA PRO A 228 -13.85 -2.34 -9.96
C PRO A 228 -15.28 -2.76 -9.60
N ALA A 229 -15.46 -3.66 -8.63
CA ALA A 229 -16.77 -4.10 -8.16
C ALA A 229 -17.46 -3.09 -7.22
N ARG A 230 -16.79 -1.99 -6.89
CA ARG A 230 -17.26 -0.91 -6.00
C ARG A 230 -17.66 -1.38 -4.59
N ASP A 231 -17.13 -2.53 -4.19
CA ASP A 231 -17.35 -3.18 -2.89
C ASP A 231 -16.17 -2.98 -1.93
N THR A 232 -15.05 -2.44 -2.41
CA THR A 232 -13.85 -2.23 -1.59
C THR A 232 -13.12 -0.95 -1.96
N LEU A 233 -12.70 -0.20 -0.95
CA LEU A 233 -11.81 0.95 -1.06
C LEU A 233 -10.43 0.57 -0.51
N ALA A 234 -9.41 0.65 -1.36
CA ALA A 234 -8.01 0.53 -0.98
C ALA A 234 -7.50 1.92 -0.56
N ILE A 235 -7.18 2.10 0.71
CA ILE A 235 -6.89 3.40 1.33
C ILE A 235 -5.38 3.63 1.35
N SER A 236 -4.95 4.81 0.89
CA SER A 236 -3.54 5.24 0.98
C SER A 236 -3.11 5.59 2.39
N GLY A 237 -1.80 5.60 2.60
CA GLY A 237 -1.18 6.15 3.79
C GLY A 237 -1.76 7.53 4.09
N THR A 238 -2.56 7.60 5.15
CA THR A 238 -3.28 8.79 5.58
C THR A 238 -2.69 9.24 6.90
N ALA A 239 -2.14 10.44 6.92
CA ALA A 239 -1.58 11.09 8.11
C ALA A 239 -2.29 12.41 8.39
N ALA A 240 -1.85 13.10 9.43
CA ALA A 240 -2.33 14.42 9.84
C ALA A 240 -1.89 15.53 8.85
N VAL A 241 -2.47 15.54 7.65
CA VAL A 241 -2.18 16.52 6.60
C VAL A 241 -3.47 17.25 6.22
N VAL A 242 -3.43 18.58 6.23
CA VAL A 242 -4.51 19.48 5.76
C VAL A 242 -3.98 20.36 4.65
N GLY A 243 -4.67 20.39 3.51
CA GLY A 243 -4.11 20.86 2.26
C GLY A 243 -2.89 20.02 1.90
N HIS A 244 -1.70 20.62 1.93
CA HIS A 244 -0.44 19.90 1.77
C HIS A 244 0.39 19.87 3.07
N ALA A 245 0.02 20.66 4.08
CA ALA A 245 0.81 20.89 5.28
C ALA A 245 0.54 19.85 6.36
N SER A 246 1.58 19.45 7.08
CA SER A 246 1.46 18.61 8.27
C SER A 246 0.81 19.43 9.39
N ALA A 247 -0.17 18.84 10.07
CA ALA A 247 -0.88 19.45 11.18
C ALA A 247 -0.40 18.86 12.51
N HIS A 248 -0.56 19.62 13.60
CA HIS A 248 -0.33 19.15 14.97
C HIS A 248 1.08 18.61 15.23
N HIS A 249 2.11 19.42 14.89
CA HIS A 249 3.52 19.10 15.13
C HIS A 249 3.75 18.63 16.58
N ASP A 250 4.47 17.52 16.76
CA ASP A 250 4.78 16.86 18.05
C ASP A 250 3.58 16.47 18.93
N ASN A 251 2.35 16.47 18.40
CA ASN A 251 1.16 16.09 19.16
C ASN A 251 0.50 14.84 18.56
N LEU A 252 0.90 13.68 19.08
CA LEU A 252 0.42 12.38 18.62
C LEU A 252 -1.11 12.25 18.63
N ASP A 253 -1.76 12.61 19.74
CA ASP A 253 -3.22 12.45 19.85
C ASP A 253 -3.95 13.34 18.84
N ALA A 254 -3.52 14.59 18.69
CA ALA A 254 -4.11 15.49 17.71
C ALA A 254 -3.83 15.04 16.27
N GLN A 255 -2.66 14.47 15.99
CA GLN A 255 -2.38 13.86 14.69
C GLN A 255 -3.23 12.63 14.42
N LEU A 256 -3.47 11.79 15.42
CA LEU A 256 -4.36 10.64 15.30
C LEU A 256 -5.79 11.08 14.99
N GLU A 257 -6.31 12.08 15.71
CA GLU A 257 -7.66 12.63 15.46
C GLU A 257 -7.79 13.28 14.08
N GLU A 258 -6.79 14.03 13.63
CA GLU A 258 -6.76 14.59 12.27
C GLU A 258 -6.70 13.49 11.21
N THR A 259 -5.95 12.42 11.46
CA THR A 259 -5.87 11.25 10.58
C THR A 259 -7.23 10.58 10.43
N LEU A 260 -7.94 10.34 11.54
CA LEU A 260 -9.30 9.79 11.52
C LEU A 260 -10.29 10.73 10.80
N THR A 261 -10.18 12.04 11.04
CA THR A 261 -11.00 13.06 10.34
C THR A 261 -10.77 13.03 8.83
N ASN A 262 -9.51 12.86 8.40
CA ASN A 262 -9.17 12.71 6.99
C ASN A 262 -9.73 11.41 6.40
N LEU A 263 -9.68 10.30 7.14
CA LEU A 263 -10.26 9.03 6.71
C LEU A 263 -11.78 9.13 6.54
N ASP A 264 -12.49 9.77 7.46
CA ASP A 264 -13.94 9.98 7.34
C ASP A 264 -14.31 10.81 6.11
N ALA A 265 -13.57 11.90 5.86
CA ALA A 265 -13.76 12.73 4.66
C ALA A 265 -13.48 11.96 3.37
N LEU A 266 -12.51 11.03 3.40
CA LEU A 266 -12.16 10.17 2.27
C LEU A 266 -13.26 9.15 1.99
N LEU A 267 -13.81 8.50 3.03
CA LEU A 267 -14.95 7.58 2.90
C LEU A 267 -16.17 8.29 2.31
N ALA A 268 -16.48 9.50 2.79
CA ALA A 268 -17.56 10.30 2.22
C ALA A 268 -17.34 10.64 0.74
N SER A 269 -16.09 10.93 0.35
CA SER A 269 -15.72 11.21 -1.05
C SER A 269 -15.83 9.99 -1.96
N ALA A 270 -15.75 8.79 -1.38
CA ALA A 270 -15.97 7.51 -2.07
C ALA A 270 -17.46 7.08 -2.09
N ASP A 271 -18.38 7.91 -1.58
CA ASP A 271 -19.79 7.57 -1.36
C ASP A 271 -19.97 6.30 -0.49
N MET A 272 -19.08 6.12 0.49
CA MET A 272 -19.13 5.03 1.45
C MET A 272 -19.71 5.51 2.79
N ARG A 273 -20.38 4.60 3.49
CA ARG A 273 -20.84 4.84 4.86
C ARG A 273 -19.63 5.17 5.76
N ALA A 274 -19.79 6.21 6.58
CA ALA A 274 -18.79 6.62 7.55
C ALA A 274 -18.41 5.49 8.53
N GLY A 275 -17.17 5.53 8.97
CA GLY A 275 -16.60 4.57 9.91
C GLY A 275 -16.07 3.28 9.27
N PHE A 276 -15.32 2.57 10.10
CA PHE A 276 -14.71 1.27 9.83
C PHE A 276 -15.34 0.20 10.71
N ASP A 277 -15.33 -1.04 10.24
CA ASP A 277 -15.96 -2.17 10.93
C ASP A 277 -15.01 -3.38 11.02
N THR A 278 -15.53 -4.51 11.52
CA THR A 278 -14.79 -5.76 11.69
C THR A 278 -14.22 -6.34 10.39
N HIS A 279 -14.66 -5.84 9.23
CA HIS A 279 -14.16 -6.26 7.91
C HIS A 279 -13.15 -5.27 7.34
N SER A 280 -12.71 -4.27 8.10
CA SER A 280 -11.83 -3.20 7.62
C SER A 280 -10.41 -3.35 8.18
N PRO A 281 -9.56 -4.24 7.67
CA PRO A 281 -8.19 -4.38 8.17
C PRO A 281 -7.39 -3.11 7.89
N LEU A 282 -6.85 -2.49 8.96
CA LEU A 282 -6.03 -1.30 8.89
C LEU A 282 -4.62 -1.57 9.44
N LYS A 283 -3.61 -1.03 8.73
CA LYS A 283 -2.25 -0.91 9.27
C LYS A 283 -2.08 0.48 9.88
N VAL A 284 -1.49 0.53 11.05
CA VAL A 284 -1.20 1.76 11.80
C VAL A 284 0.31 1.86 11.95
N TYR A 285 0.91 2.78 11.23
CA TYR A 285 2.35 3.03 11.29
C TYR A 285 2.64 4.06 12.37
N LEU A 286 3.56 3.71 13.26
CA LEU A 286 3.99 4.55 14.37
C LEU A 286 5.46 4.88 14.21
N ARG A 287 5.79 6.17 14.27
CA ARG A 287 7.19 6.61 14.27
C ARG A 287 7.94 6.11 15.50
N HIS A 288 7.30 6.13 16.66
CA HIS A 288 7.90 5.70 17.91
C HIS A 288 7.19 4.45 18.43
N ASP A 289 7.95 3.36 18.58
CA ASP A 289 7.43 2.10 19.11
C ASP A 289 6.75 2.25 20.48
N GLY A 290 7.30 3.12 21.33
CA GLY A 290 6.76 3.41 22.67
C GLY A 290 5.35 4.01 22.69
N ASP A 291 4.86 4.54 21.56
CA ASP A 291 3.51 5.10 21.44
C ASP A 291 2.43 4.02 21.22
N ALA A 292 2.83 2.78 20.92
CA ALA A 292 1.91 1.71 20.55
C ALA A 292 0.81 1.42 21.57
N PRO A 293 1.07 1.33 22.90
CA PRO A 293 0.01 1.10 23.88
C PRO A 293 -1.04 2.22 23.88
N ARG A 294 -0.59 3.48 23.83
CA ARG A 294 -1.47 4.67 23.83
C ARG A 294 -2.33 4.73 22.58
N VAL A 295 -1.73 4.55 21.40
CA VAL A 295 -2.47 4.58 20.13
C VAL A 295 -3.46 3.41 20.04
N ARG A 296 -3.06 2.22 20.50
CA ARG A 296 -3.95 1.05 20.53
C ARG A 296 -5.18 1.30 21.38
N ASP A 297 -5.03 1.87 22.56
CA ASP A 297 -6.16 2.16 23.44
C ASP A 297 -7.07 3.26 22.87
N ALA A 298 -6.50 4.31 22.27
CA ALA A 298 -7.28 5.33 21.58
C ALA A 298 -8.08 4.76 20.40
N LEU A 299 -7.45 3.95 19.55
CA LEU A 299 -8.09 3.34 18.40
C LEU A 299 -9.14 2.30 18.78
N ARG A 300 -8.95 1.53 19.86
CA ARG A 300 -9.99 0.62 20.37
C ARG A 300 -11.28 1.36 20.74
N GLN A 301 -11.16 2.57 21.27
CA GLN A 301 -12.32 3.40 21.64
C GLN A 301 -12.99 4.01 20.40
N ARG A 302 -12.21 4.49 19.43
CA ARG A 302 -12.73 5.16 18.23
C ARG A 302 -13.17 4.22 17.12
N LEU A 303 -12.52 3.07 16.99
CA LEU A 303 -12.71 2.07 15.95
C LEU A 303 -12.97 0.68 16.57
N PRO A 304 -14.06 0.51 17.35
CA PRO A 304 -14.31 -0.73 18.07
C PRO A 304 -14.48 -1.92 17.12
N GLY A 305 -13.72 -2.99 17.35
CA GLY A 305 -13.80 -4.24 16.58
C GLY A 305 -13.06 -4.22 15.23
N VAL A 306 -12.51 -3.07 14.82
CA VAL A 306 -11.71 -2.97 13.59
C VAL A 306 -10.42 -3.78 13.74
N PRO A 307 -10.05 -4.64 12.77
CA PRO A 307 -8.78 -5.35 12.81
C PRO A 307 -7.62 -4.36 12.58
N LEU A 308 -6.74 -4.23 13.57
CA LEU A 308 -5.60 -3.30 13.55
C LEU A 308 -4.28 -4.07 13.59
N LEU A 309 -3.34 -3.68 12.73
CA LEU A 309 -1.95 -4.09 12.78
C LEU A 309 -1.07 -2.86 13.02
N LEU A 310 -0.49 -2.75 14.21
CA LEU A 310 0.40 -1.65 14.56
C LEU A 310 1.84 -2.00 14.22
N LEU A 311 2.48 -1.17 13.42
CA LEU A 311 3.82 -1.37 12.85
C LEU A 311 4.73 -0.19 13.21
N HIS A 312 5.96 -0.48 13.64
CA HIS A 312 6.98 0.53 13.88
C HIS A 312 7.69 0.90 12.57
N GLY A 313 7.63 2.16 12.19
CA GLY A 313 8.25 2.68 10.97
C GLY A 313 8.18 4.20 10.86
N ASP A 314 9.21 4.79 10.25
CA ASP A 314 9.29 6.23 10.04
C ASP A 314 8.31 6.68 8.96
N ILE A 315 7.61 7.80 9.20
CA ILE A 315 6.68 8.35 8.22
C ILE A 315 7.44 9.27 7.25
N CYS A 316 6.92 9.42 6.03
CA CYS A 316 7.57 10.17 4.94
C CYS A 316 7.97 11.62 5.28
N ARG A 317 7.41 12.21 6.35
CA ARG A 317 7.84 13.50 6.91
C ARG A 317 8.16 13.36 8.39
N ARG A 318 9.26 13.97 8.82
CA ARG A 318 9.83 13.81 10.17
C ARG A 318 8.86 14.18 11.29
N GLU A 319 8.03 15.20 11.06
CA GLU A 319 7.07 15.71 12.03
C GLU A 319 5.78 14.88 12.18
N LEU A 320 5.54 13.94 11.26
CA LEU A 320 4.37 13.06 11.33
C LEU A 320 4.71 11.84 12.19
N LEU A 321 3.82 11.53 13.14
CA LEU A 321 4.00 10.51 14.18
C LEU A 321 3.15 9.26 13.96
N VAL A 322 2.02 9.40 13.26
CA VAL A 322 1.12 8.30 12.92
C VAL A 322 0.64 8.41 11.46
N GLU A 323 0.55 7.27 10.78
CA GLU A 323 -0.06 7.12 9.45
C GLU A 323 -0.93 5.85 9.45
N ILE A 324 -2.10 5.89 8.82
CA ILE A 324 -3.02 4.75 8.72
C ILE A 324 -3.28 4.44 7.25
N ASP A 325 -3.16 3.17 6.88
CA ASP A 325 -3.59 2.65 5.58
C ASP A 325 -4.48 1.40 5.77
N GLY A 326 -5.04 0.89 4.67
CA GLY A 326 -5.71 -0.40 4.71
C GLY A 326 -6.87 -0.51 3.75
N TRP A 327 -7.92 -1.20 4.20
CA TRP A 327 -9.03 -1.58 3.35
C TRP A 327 -10.36 -1.29 4.04
N ARG A 328 -11.33 -0.81 3.26
CA ARG A 328 -12.72 -0.71 3.67
C ARG A 328 -13.57 -1.52 2.69
N TYR A 329 -14.22 -2.58 3.16
CA TYR A 329 -15.15 -3.40 2.38
C TYR A 329 -16.59 -2.94 2.63
N VAL A 330 -17.53 -3.18 1.71
CA VAL A 330 -18.97 -2.93 1.87
C VAL A 330 -19.67 -4.15 2.44
#